data_AF-A0A419YHG8-F1
#
_entry.id   AF-A0A419YHG8-F1
#
_cell.length_a   1.000
_cell.length_b   1.000
_cell.length_c   1.000
_cell.angle_alpha   90.00
_cell.angle_beta   90.00
_cell.angle_gamma   90.00
#
_symmetry.space_group_name_H-M   'P 1'
#
loop_
_entity.id
_entity.type
_entity.pdbx_description
1 polymer ?
#
loop_
_entity_poly.entity_id
_entity_poly.type
_entity_poly.pdbx_seq_one_letter_code
_entity_poly.pdbx_strand_id
1 'polypeptide(L)'
;MTTETTSEVLRQHAEDAFAEELAALARHDDRPRPERWRLSPWAVATYLLGGELADGTVITPKYIGPRRVIEVAVTTLATDRALLLLGVPGTAKTWVSEHLAAAISGDSTLLVQGTAGTPEEAVRYGWNYAQLLAHGPSEDALVPSPLMRAMRNGQLARVEELTRIPADVQDSLITILSEKTLPVPELGSEVQAVRGFNVIATANDRDRGVNELSSALRRRFNTVVLPLPATLEEEVEIVSRRVGQLGRSLDLPELPGGAEEIRRVVTVFRELRAGLTADGRTKVKTPSGTLSTAEAISVVTNGLALATHFGDGVLRAGDVADGIVGAVVRDPVADRQVWREYVEGVVRDRDGWKDFYRAAREVSA
;
A
#
# COMPACT_ATOMS: atom_id res chain seq x y z
N MET A 1 3.79 31.98 3.71
CA MET A 1 4.10 31.77 5.13
C MET A 1 3.68 30.33 5.46
N THR A 2 4.46 29.33 5.05
CA THR A 2 4.09 27.89 5.20
C THR A 2 5.27 26.92 5.03
N THR A 3 6.53 27.38 5.10
CA THR A 3 7.70 26.48 4.96
C THR A 3 8.16 25.82 6.27
N GLU A 4 7.55 26.14 7.41
CA GLU A 4 7.94 25.59 8.73
C GLU A 4 7.08 24.41 9.20
N THR A 5 5.94 24.10 8.57
CA THR A 5 5.02 23.07 9.09
C THR A 5 5.28 21.64 8.59
N THR A 6 6.17 21.44 7.63
CA THR A 6 6.43 20.11 7.04
C THR A 6 7.23 19.17 7.96
N SER A 7 7.90 19.68 9.01
CA SER A 7 8.72 18.85 9.90
C SER A 7 7.97 18.27 11.11
N GLU A 8 6.68 18.58 11.32
CA GLU A 8 5.90 18.11 12.48
C GLU A 8 4.94 16.95 12.18
N VAL A 9 4.81 16.53 10.91
CA VAL A 9 3.87 15.48 10.51
C VAL A 9 4.49 14.08 10.58
N LEU A 10 3.78 13.12 11.19
CA LEU A 10 4.27 11.74 11.38
C LEU A 10 4.53 10.98 10.08
N ARG A 11 3.75 11.27 9.03
CA ARG A 11 3.92 10.69 7.69
C ARG A 11 3.59 11.76 6.66
N GLN A 12 4.62 12.21 5.95
CA GLN A 12 4.47 13.06 4.78
C GLN A 12 3.82 12.29 3.61
N HIS A 13 3.12 13.01 2.74
CA HIS A 13 2.65 12.46 1.48
C HIS A 13 3.82 12.15 0.55
N ALA A 14 3.62 11.24 -0.42
CA ALA A 14 4.69 10.79 -1.30
C ALA A 14 5.32 11.92 -2.13
N GLU A 15 4.53 12.91 -2.55
CA GLU A 15 4.97 14.09 -3.28
C GLU A 15 5.89 15.00 -2.45
N ASP A 16 5.71 15.04 -1.13
CA ASP A 16 6.52 15.83 -0.20
C ASP A 16 7.76 15.04 0.25
N ALA A 17 7.56 13.79 0.69
CA ALA A 17 8.62 12.92 1.19
C ALA A 17 9.68 12.61 0.13
N PHE A 18 9.30 12.61 -1.15
CA PHE A 18 10.20 12.35 -2.27
C PHE A 18 10.28 13.53 -3.26
N ALA A 19 10.04 14.75 -2.76
CA ALA A 19 10.04 15.96 -3.59
C ALA A 19 11.35 16.14 -4.37
N GLU A 20 12.50 15.88 -3.74
CA GLU A 20 13.82 16.00 -4.38
C GLU A 20 14.00 15.01 -5.54
N GLU A 21 13.65 13.74 -5.33
CA GLU A 21 13.71 12.70 -6.36
C GLU A 21 12.76 13.00 -7.53
N LEU A 22 11.53 13.45 -7.22
CA LEU A 22 10.54 13.84 -8.23
C LEU A 22 11.00 15.05 -9.03
N ALA A 23 11.59 16.06 -8.38
CA ALA A 23 12.16 17.23 -9.04
C ALA A 23 13.37 16.87 -9.91
N ALA A 24 14.23 15.97 -9.45
CA ALA A 24 15.38 15.48 -10.22
C ALA A 24 14.93 14.74 -11.49
N LEU A 25 13.93 13.86 -11.37
CA LEU A 25 13.32 13.21 -12.53
C LEU A 25 12.71 14.23 -13.49
N ALA A 26 11.94 15.20 -12.99
CA ALA A 26 11.31 16.21 -13.84
C ALA A 26 12.32 17.05 -14.64
N ARG A 27 13.51 17.33 -14.08
CA ARG A 27 14.61 18.03 -14.78
C ARG A 27 15.22 17.20 -15.90
N HIS A 28 15.28 15.88 -15.75
CA HIS A 28 15.88 14.95 -16.71
C HIS A 28 14.87 14.31 -17.67
N ASP A 29 13.58 14.55 -17.46
CA ASP A 29 12.51 13.96 -18.25
C ASP A 29 12.21 14.76 -19.52
N ASP A 30 12.86 14.37 -20.62
CA ASP A 30 12.74 14.95 -21.95
C ASP A 30 11.68 14.27 -22.83
N ARG A 31 10.97 13.28 -22.29
CA ARG A 31 10.04 12.44 -23.06
C ARG A 31 8.63 13.03 -23.10
N PRO A 32 7.81 12.64 -24.12
CA PRO A 32 6.42 13.07 -24.20
C PRO A 32 5.62 12.70 -22.96
N ARG A 33 4.84 13.66 -22.46
CA ARG A 33 3.96 13.50 -21.29
C ARG A 33 2.51 13.52 -21.77
N PRO A 34 1.65 12.59 -21.32
CA PRO A 34 0.21 12.75 -21.45
C PRO A 34 -0.25 14.07 -20.84
N GLU A 35 -1.41 14.57 -21.28
CA GLU A 35 -1.93 15.85 -20.82
C GLU A 35 -2.10 15.86 -19.29
N ARG A 36 -1.64 16.94 -18.64
CA ARG A 36 -1.61 17.15 -17.18
C ARG A 36 -0.74 16.20 -16.36
N TRP A 37 0.00 15.29 -16.99
CA TRP A 37 1.00 14.51 -16.28
C TRP A 37 2.22 15.36 -15.93
N ARG A 38 2.68 15.27 -14.68
CA ARG A 38 3.92 15.92 -14.24
C ARG A 38 5.17 15.28 -14.84
N LEU A 39 5.17 13.95 -14.92
CA LEU A 39 6.28 13.14 -15.43
C LEU A 39 5.81 12.27 -16.60
N SER A 40 6.70 11.94 -17.53
CA SER A 40 6.43 10.99 -18.60
C SER A 40 6.24 9.57 -18.05
N PRO A 41 5.59 8.66 -18.79
CA PRO A 41 5.45 7.26 -18.39
C PRO A 41 6.78 6.59 -17.99
N TRP A 42 7.88 6.94 -18.66
CA TRP A 42 9.20 6.41 -18.33
C TRP A 42 9.75 6.97 -17.02
N ALA A 43 9.62 8.28 -16.79
CA ALA A 43 10.05 8.90 -15.55
C ALA A 43 9.21 8.40 -14.36
N VAL A 44 7.91 8.17 -14.54
CA VAL A 44 7.05 7.53 -13.51
C VAL A 44 7.51 6.10 -13.24
N ALA A 45 7.83 5.30 -14.27
CA ALA A 45 8.35 3.95 -14.06
C ALA A 45 9.70 3.95 -13.32
N THR A 46 10.62 4.85 -13.67
CA THR A 46 11.89 5.03 -12.95
C THR A 46 11.67 5.50 -11.52
N TYR A 47 10.71 6.40 -11.27
CA TYR A 47 10.35 6.82 -9.92
C TYR A 47 9.97 5.63 -9.02
N LEU A 48 9.15 4.70 -9.53
CA LEU A 48 8.70 3.54 -8.75
C LEU A 48 9.77 2.45 -8.63
N LEU A 49 10.48 2.16 -9.72
CA LEU A 49 11.42 1.03 -9.80
C LEU A 49 12.85 1.39 -9.39
N GLY A 50 13.13 2.68 -9.17
CA GLY A 50 14.46 3.19 -8.93
C GLY A 50 15.34 3.21 -10.18
N GLY A 51 16.52 3.79 -10.03
CA GLY A 51 17.52 3.91 -11.08
C GLY A 51 18.52 5.03 -10.79
N GLU A 52 19.43 5.27 -11.71
CA GLU A 52 20.39 6.37 -11.64
C GLU A 52 20.16 7.29 -12.84
N LEU A 53 20.09 8.60 -12.59
CA LEU A 53 19.94 9.61 -13.64
C LEU A 53 21.30 9.94 -14.28
N ALA A 54 21.27 10.65 -15.41
CA ALA A 54 22.49 10.98 -16.16
C ALA A 54 23.48 11.86 -15.37
N ASP A 55 23.01 12.62 -14.38
CA ASP A 55 23.83 13.44 -13.47
C ASP A 55 24.33 12.67 -12.22
N GLY A 56 24.08 11.36 -12.14
CA GLY A 56 24.44 10.51 -11.02
C GLY A 56 23.43 10.53 -9.85
N THR A 57 22.33 11.29 -9.97
CA THR A 57 21.28 11.28 -8.93
C THR A 57 20.64 9.89 -8.85
N VAL A 58 20.67 9.28 -7.66
CA VAL A 58 20.05 7.98 -7.40
C VAL A 58 18.57 8.16 -7.04
N ILE A 59 17.70 7.47 -7.76
CA ILE A 59 16.28 7.36 -7.47
C ILE A 59 16.06 6.06 -6.70
N THR A 60 15.59 6.18 -5.46
CA THR A 60 15.34 5.04 -4.59
C THR A 60 14.17 4.22 -5.13
N PRO A 61 14.21 2.87 -5.18
CA PRO A 61 13.04 2.08 -5.56
C PRO A 61 11.93 2.17 -4.49
N LYS A 62 10.69 2.44 -4.93
CA LYS A 62 9.49 2.48 -4.08
C LYS A 62 8.72 1.16 -4.16
N TYR A 63 8.96 0.37 -5.20
CA TYR A 63 8.41 -0.95 -5.39
C TYR A 63 9.51 -1.93 -5.75
N ILE A 64 9.60 -3.04 -5.00
CA ILE A 64 10.51 -4.16 -5.28
C ILE A 64 9.67 -5.29 -5.86
N GLY A 65 9.90 -5.59 -7.14
CA GLY A 65 9.17 -6.63 -7.85
C GLY A 65 9.28 -6.48 -9.36
N PRO A 66 8.43 -7.21 -10.13
CA PRO A 66 8.59 -7.27 -11.58
C PRO A 66 8.36 -5.90 -12.25
N ARG A 67 9.37 -5.38 -12.96
CA ARG A 67 9.29 -4.12 -13.75
C ARG A 67 8.04 -4.06 -14.63
N ARG A 68 7.70 -5.18 -15.28
CA ARG A 68 6.56 -5.26 -16.20
C ARG A 68 5.22 -4.91 -15.54
N VAL A 69 5.05 -5.23 -14.26
CA VAL A 69 3.82 -4.93 -13.50
C VAL A 69 3.61 -3.42 -13.39
N ILE A 70 4.66 -2.68 -13.05
CA ILE A 70 4.63 -1.21 -12.97
C ILE A 70 4.46 -0.59 -14.36
N GLU A 71 5.14 -1.09 -15.38
CA GLU A 71 4.98 -0.58 -16.75
C GLU A 71 3.54 -0.73 -17.26
N VAL A 72 2.89 -1.86 -16.99
CA VAL A 72 1.48 -2.08 -17.34
C VAL A 72 0.56 -1.14 -16.55
N ALA A 73 0.82 -0.92 -15.26
CA ALA A 73 0.06 0.02 -14.45
C ALA A 73 0.17 1.46 -14.97
N VAL A 74 1.39 1.94 -15.26
CA VAL A 74 1.63 3.27 -15.84
C VAL A 74 1.00 3.40 -17.22
N THR A 75 1.18 2.39 -18.08
CA THR A 75 0.59 2.39 -19.44
C THR A 75 -0.94 2.42 -19.37
N THR A 76 -1.55 1.71 -18.42
CA THR A 76 -3.00 1.76 -18.19
C THR A 76 -3.45 3.19 -17.94
N LEU A 77 -2.78 3.89 -17.01
CA LEU A 77 -3.13 5.24 -16.62
C LEU A 77 -2.90 6.27 -17.73
N ALA A 78 -1.96 6.00 -18.65
CA ALA A 78 -1.74 6.82 -19.84
C ALA A 78 -2.85 6.68 -20.89
N THR A 79 -3.81 5.76 -20.68
CA THR A 79 -5.04 5.62 -21.47
C THR A 79 -6.26 6.02 -20.64
N ASP A 80 -7.45 6.01 -21.24
CA ASP A 80 -8.71 6.33 -20.53
C ASP A 80 -9.23 5.20 -19.60
N ARG A 81 -8.52 4.06 -19.52
CA ARG A 81 -8.90 2.94 -18.65
C ARG A 81 -8.44 3.18 -17.21
N ALA A 82 -9.33 2.90 -16.27
CA ALA A 82 -8.99 2.89 -14.85
C ALA A 82 -8.10 1.70 -14.51
N LEU A 83 -7.26 1.87 -13.49
CA LEU A 83 -6.35 0.84 -13.00
C LEU A 83 -6.93 0.18 -11.75
N LEU A 84 -7.02 -1.14 -11.73
CA LEU A 84 -7.31 -1.92 -10.52
C LEU A 84 -6.05 -2.67 -10.10
N LEU A 85 -5.47 -2.30 -8.96
CA LEU A 85 -4.39 -3.03 -8.31
C LEU A 85 -4.98 -4.13 -7.43
N LEU A 86 -4.75 -5.38 -7.80
CA LEU A 86 -5.25 -6.57 -7.10
C LEU A 86 -4.09 -7.33 -6.46
N GLY A 87 -4.32 -7.96 -5.32
CA GLY A 87 -3.31 -8.83 -4.69
C GLY A 87 -3.65 -9.14 -3.24
N VAL A 88 -2.92 -10.06 -2.62
CA VAL A 88 -3.09 -10.37 -1.19
C VAL A 88 -2.67 -9.18 -0.30
N PRO A 89 -3.06 -9.16 0.98
CA PRO A 89 -2.58 -8.14 1.92
C PRO A 89 -1.05 -8.04 1.95
N GLY A 90 -0.54 -6.81 2.00
CA GLY A 90 0.90 -6.51 2.05
C GLY A 90 1.68 -6.54 0.73
N THR A 91 1.02 -6.68 -0.43
CA THR A 91 1.68 -6.58 -1.76
C THR A 91 1.89 -5.15 -2.26
N ALA A 92 1.90 -4.16 -1.36
CA ALA A 92 2.15 -2.74 -1.65
C ALA A 92 1.13 -2.01 -2.56
N LYS A 93 -0.11 -2.51 -2.72
CA LYS A 93 -1.16 -1.87 -3.55
C LYS A 93 -1.38 -0.39 -3.26
N THR A 94 -1.68 -0.05 -2.01
CA THR A 94 -1.92 1.33 -1.56
C THR A 94 -0.69 2.21 -1.71
N TRP A 95 0.50 1.63 -1.50
CA TRP A 95 1.77 2.33 -1.68
C TRP A 95 2.03 2.68 -3.15
N VAL A 96 1.87 1.70 -4.05
CA VAL A 96 1.98 1.91 -5.50
C VAL A 96 0.94 2.93 -5.98
N SER A 97 -0.30 2.84 -5.50
CA SER A 97 -1.39 3.79 -5.79
C SER A 97 -1.03 5.23 -5.40
N GLU A 98 -0.52 5.44 -4.18
CA GLU A 98 -0.05 6.73 -3.68
C GLU A 98 1.09 7.32 -4.53
N HIS A 99 2.11 6.51 -4.78
CA HIS A 99 3.29 6.93 -5.54
C HIS A 99 2.98 7.22 -7.02
N LEU A 100 2.06 6.48 -7.63
CA LEU A 100 1.58 6.78 -8.99
C LEU A 100 0.84 8.13 -9.01
N ALA A 101 -0.06 8.38 -8.05
CA ALA A 101 -0.78 9.66 -7.96
C ALA A 101 0.16 10.85 -7.74
N ALA A 102 1.12 10.72 -6.82
CA ALA A 102 2.14 11.73 -6.57
C ALA A 102 3.00 12.01 -7.82
N ALA A 103 3.50 10.98 -8.50
CA ALA A 103 4.35 11.14 -9.68
C ALA A 103 3.61 11.69 -10.91
N ILE A 104 2.35 11.30 -11.09
CA ILE A 104 1.55 11.67 -12.27
C ILE A 104 0.84 13.00 -12.06
N SER A 105 0.12 13.18 -10.95
CA SER A 105 -0.70 14.37 -10.68
C SER A 105 -0.03 15.38 -9.75
N GLY A 106 1.00 14.98 -9.00
CA GLY A 106 1.59 15.83 -7.96
C GLY A 106 0.74 15.96 -6.72
N ASP A 107 -0.28 15.11 -6.58
CA ASP A 107 -1.26 15.13 -5.49
C ASP A 107 -1.75 13.69 -5.29
N SER A 108 -1.42 13.10 -4.15
CA SER A 108 -1.85 11.75 -3.77
C SER A 108 -3.03 11.74 -2.81
N THR A 109 -3.58 12.93 -2.49
CA THR A 109 -4.56 13.15 -1.41
C THR A 109 -6.02 13.00 -1.86
N LEU A 110 -6.27 12.91 -3.17
CA LEU A 110 -7.59 12.68 -3.75
C LEU A 110 -8.03 11.22 -3.55
N LEU A 111 -8.37 10.88 -2.32
CA LEU A 111 -8.58 9.52 -1.84
C LEU A 111 -10.02 9.29 -1.36
N VAL A 112 -10.63 8.21 -1.85
CA VAL A 112 -11.82 7.58 -1.29
C VAL A 112 -11.40 6.28 -0.62
N GLN A 113 -11.62 6.16 0.70
CA GLN A 113 -11.29 4.97 1.46
C GLN A 113 -12.48 4.03 1.55
N GLY A 114 -12.32 2.80 1.06
CA GLY A 114 -13.32 1.76 1.08
C GLY A 114 -13.47 1.09 2.44
N THR A 115 -14.70 1.13 2.94
CA THR A 115 -15.22 0.52 4.16
C THR A 115 -16.70 0.16 3.98
N ALA A 116 -17.23 -0.73 4.83
CA ALA A 116 -18.64 -1.13 4.78
C ALA A 116 -19.63 0.05 5.00
N GLY A 117 -19.17 1.15 5.61
CA GLY A 117 -19.97 2.35 5.85
C GLY A 117 -19.67 3.50 4.87
N THR A 118 -18.96 3.23 3.77
CA THR A 118 -18.62 4.28 2.78
C THR A 118 -19.90 4.72 2.08
N PRO A 119 -20.30 5.99 2.22
CA PRO A 119 -21.57 6.44 1.67
C PRO A 119 -21.38 6.93 0.23
N GLU A 120 -22.48 7.08 -0.51
CA GLU A 120 -22.43 7.47 -1.93
C GLU A 120 -21.78 8.86 -2.13
N GLU A 121 -21.96 9.78 -1.18
CA GLU A 121 -21.42 11.13 -1.26
C GLU A 121 -19.89 11.16 -1.24
N ALA A 122 -19.24 10.14 -0.66
CA ALA A 122 -17.79 10.00 -0.68
C ALA A 122 -17.25 9.71 -2.09
N VAL A 123 -18.07 9.09 -2.95
CA VAL A 123 -17.74 8.82 -4.36
C VAL A 123 -18.21 9.97 -5.24
N ARG A 124 -19.44 10.44 -5.09
CA ARG A 124 -20.06 11.45 -5.95
C ARG A 124 -19.83 12.87 -5.45
N TYR A 125 -20.68 13.34 -4.55
CA TYR A 125 -20.64 14.64 -3.90
C TYR A 125 -21.61 14.63 -2.72
N GLY A 126 -21.37 15.49 -1.74
CA GLY A 126 -22.30 15.72 -0.64
C GLY A 126 -22.93 17.11 -0.71
N TRP A 127 -23.68 17.46 0.33
CA TRP A 127 -24.30 18.77 0.48
C TRP A 127 -23.91 19.42 1.81
N ASN A 128 -23.63 20.72 1.77
CA ASN A 128 -23.60 21.55 2.95
C ASN A 128 -25.05 21.87 3.33
N TYR A 129 -25.59 21.15 4.31
CA TYR A 129 -26.98 21.28 4.72
C TYR A 129 -27.37 22.70 5.16
N ALA A 130 -26.46 23.48 5.74
CA ALA A 130 -26.76 24.86 6.12
C ALA A 130 -27.01 25.74 4.89
N GLN A 131 -26.15 25.61 3.87
CA GLN A 131 -26.33 26.31 2.59
C GLN A 131 -27.58 25.81 1.84
N LEU A 132 -27.82 24.50 1.88
CA LEU A 132 -28.98 23.89 1.24
C LEU A 132 -30.30 24.37 1.85
N LEU A 133 -30.37 24.49 3.18
CA LEU A 133 -31.56 25.00 3.88
C LEU A 133 -31.77 26.51 3.69
N ALA A 134 -30.67 27.28 3.65
CA ALA A 134 -30.73 28.74 3.54
C ALA A 134 -31.02 29.21 2.10
N HIS A 135 -30.43 28.56 1.10
CA HIS A 135 -30.39 29.04 -0.28
C HIS A 135 -30.90 28.01 -1.30
N GLY A 136 -31.28 26.80 -0.87
CA GLY A 136 -31.67 25.72 -1.77
C GLY A 136 -30.47 25.04 -2.47
N PRO A 137 -30.74 24.06 -3.35
CA PRO A 137 -29.71 23.42 -4.16
C PRO A 137 -28.97 24.45 -5.02
N SER A 138 -27.66 24.54 -4.83
CA SER A 138 -26.77 25.44 -5.58
C SER A 138 -25.35 24.89 -5.62
N GLU A 139 -24.51 25.35 -6.56
CA GLU A 139 -23.08 24.98 -6.57
C GLU A 139 -22.38 25.33 -5.24
N ASP A 140 -22.78 26.43 -4.57
CA ASP A 140 -22.22 26.83 -3.28
C ASP A 140 -22.60 25.88 -2.14
N ALA A 141 -23.74 25.19 -2.24
CA ALA A 141 -24.14 24.15 -1.30
C ALA A 141 -23.47 22.80 -1.59
N LEU A 142 -22.88 22.61 -2.77
CA LEU A 142 -22.29 21.35 -3.20
C LEU A 142 -20.95 21.11 -2.53
N VAL A 143 -20.76 19.93 -1.94
CA VAL A 143 -19.50 19.50 -1.34
C VAL A 143 -18.84 18.47 -2.27
N PRO A 144 -17.83 18.86 -3.08
CA PRO A 144 -17.26 17.97 -4.08
C PRO A 144 -16.42 16.87 -3.42
N SER A 145 -16.66 15.63 -3.84
CA SER A 145 -15.85 14.46 -3.45
C SER A 145 -14.43 14.54 -4.01
N PRO A 146 -13.49 13.71 -3.52
CA PRO A 146 -12.16 13.57 -4.12
C PRO A 146 -12.21 13.24 -5.61
N LEU A 147 -13.13 12.36 -6.03
CA LEU A 147 -13.33 12.00 -7.44
C LEU A 147 -13.81 13.19 -8.26
N MET A 148 -14.80 13.94 -7.76
CA MET A 148 -15.32 15.11 -8.46
C MET A 148 -14.26 16.21 -8.61
N ARG A 149 -13.41 16.41 -7.60
CA ARG A 149 -12.26 17.33 -7.70
C ARG A 149 -11.26 16.84 -8.74
N ALA A 150 -10.92 15.55 -8.73
CA ALA A 150 -10.02 14.96 -9.71
C ALA A 150 -10.56 15.10 -11.15
N MET A 151 -11.87 14.94 -11.34
CA MET A 151 -12.53 15.15 -12.64
C MET A 151 -12.40 16.60 -13.11
N ARG A 152 -12.69 17.57 -12.25
CA ARG A 152 -12.61 19.01 -12.58
C ARG A 152 -11.17 19.44 -12.91
N ASN A 153 -10.19 18.88 -12.23
CA ASN A 153 -8.78 19.29 -12.34
C ASN A 153 -7.96 18.46 -13.33
N GLY A 154 -8.47 17.30 -13.74
CA GLY A 154 -7.76 16.33 -14.58
C GLY A 154 -6.61 15.67 -13.84
N GLN A 155 -6.90 15.13 -12.66
CA GLN A 155 -5.95 14.46 -11.76
C GLN A 155 -6.33 13.00 -11.54
N LEU A 156 -5.42 12.22 -10.97
CA LEU A 156 -5.71 10.87 -10.52
C LEU A 156 -6.49 10.90 -9.20
N ALA A 157 -7.58 10.14 -9.15
CA ALA A 157 -8.28 9.82 -7.91
C ALA A 157 -7.98 8.38 -7.49
N ARG A 158 -7.87 8.16 -6.17
CA ARG A 158 -7.58 6.86 -5.57
C ARG A 158 -8.82 6.32 -4.87
N VAL A 159 -9.19 5.08 -5.14
CA VAL A 159 -10.26 4.36 -4.46
C VAL A 159 -9.66 3.13 -3.79
N GLU A 160 -9.29 3.28 -2.52
CA GLU A 160 -8.60 2.21 -1.80
C GLU A 160 -9.61 1.21 -1.26
N GLU A 161 -9.30 -0.09 -1.33
CA GLU A 161 -10.14 -1.16 -0.78
C GLU A 161 -11.56 -1.15 -1.36
N LEU A 162 -11.65 -1.02 -2.69
CA LEU A 162 -12.89 -0.88 -3.47
C LEU A 162 -13.93 -1.95 -3.11
N THR A 163 -13.50 -3.19 -2.91
CA THR A 163 -14.39 -4.32 -2.57
C THR A 163 -15.01 -4.20 -1.18
N ARG A 164 -14.53 -3.31 -0.31
CA ARG A 164 -15.15 -3.01 0.99
C ARG A 164 -16.28 -1.99 0.91
N ILE A 165 -16.37 -1.23 -0.19
CA ILE A 165 -17.48 -0.29 -0.43
C ILE A 165 -18.76 -1.09 -0.70
N PRO A 166 -19.94 -0.69 -0.20
CA PRO A 166 -21.22 -1.30 -0.58
C PRO A 166 -21.42 -1.37 -2.10
N ALA A 167 -22.00 -2.47 -2.60
CA ALA A 167 -22.07 -2.73 -4.04
C ALA A 167 -22.87 -1.66 -4.82
N ASP A 168 -23.94 -1.14 -4.21
CA ASP A 168 -24.74 -0.03 -4.74
C ASP A 168 -23.92 1.27 -4.86
N VAL A 169 -23.07 1.56 -3.87
CA VAL A 169 -22.16 2.72 -3.91
C VAL A 169 -21.02 2.53 -4.93
N GLN A 170 -20.52 1.30 -5.11
CA GLN A 170 -19.53 1.01 -6.14
C GLN A 170 -20.07 1.31 -7.55
N ASP A 171 -21.34 1.02 -7.80
CA ASP A 171 -21.97 1.22 -9.11
C ASP A 171 -22.06 2.71 -9.49
N SER A 172 -21.98 3.64 -8.54
CA SER A 172 -21.84 5.08 -8.84
C SER A 172 -20.56 5.40 -9.64
N LEU A 173 -19.54 4.53 -9.60
CA LEU A 173 -18.34 4.66 -10.44
C LEU A 173 -18.60 4.32 -11.92
N ILE A 174 -19.68 3.60 -12.26
CA ILE A 174 -19.92 3.15 -13.63
C ILE A 174 -19.97 4.34 -14.58
N THR A 175 -20.82 5.34 -14.33
CA THR A 175 -20.95 6.51 -15.20
C THR A 175 -19.65 7.31 -15.28
N ILE A 176 -19.00 7.53 -14.12
CA ILE A 176 -17.71 8.24 -14.01
C ILE A 176 -16.64 7.57 -14.87
N LEU A 177 -16.54 6.23 -14.84
CA LEU A 177 -15.50 5.51 -15.58
C LEU A 177 -15.80 5.37 -17.07
N SER A 178 -17.08 5.40 -17.46
CA SER A 178 -17.55 5.17 -18.83
C SER A 178 -17.61 6.46 -19.63
N GLU A 179 -18.48 7.36 -19.19
CA GLU A 179 -18.85 8.58 -19.89
C GLU A 179 -17.95 9.73 -19.47
N LYS A 180 -17.16 9.53 -18.40
CA LYS A 180 -16.36 10.58 -17.77
C LYS A 180 -17.23 11.75 -17.30
N THR A 181 -18.47 11.46 -16.92
CA THR A 181 -19.43 12.44 -16.39
C THR A 181 -19.96 12.04 -15.02
N LEU A 182 -20.29 13.05 -14.22
CA LEU A 182 -20.91 12.92 -12.91
C LEU A 182 -22.13 13.85 -12.87
N PRO A 183 -23.35 13.33 -13.08
CA PRO A 183 -24.57 14.12 -13.02
C PRO A 183 -24.81 14.69 -11.62
N VAL A 184 -25.30 15.93 -11.59
CA VAL A 184 -25.82 16.63 -10.40
C VAL A 184 -27.30 16.96 -10.64
N PRO A 185 -28.21 15.97 -10.51
CA PRO A 185 -29.61 16.11 -10.93
C PRO A 185 -30.34 17.26 -10.22
N GLU A 186 -30.00 17.52 -8.96
CA GLU A 186 -30.60 18.58 -8.15
C GLU A 186 -30.34 19.97 -8.74
N LEU A 187 -29.29 20.13 -9.54
CA LEU A 187 -28.94 21.37 -10.23
C LEU A 187 -29.27 21.34 -11.73
N GLY A 188 -29.77 20.21 -12.25
CA GLY A 188 -29.93 20.01 -13.69
C GLY A 188 -28.62 20.12 -14.47
N SER A 189 -27.48 19.84 -13.83
CA SER A 189 -26.14 19.97 -14.40
C SER A 189 -25.34 18.67 -14.29
N GLU A 190 -24.12 18.68 -14.81
CA GLU A 190 -23.16 17.61 -14.64
C GLU A 190 -21.73 18.13 -14.58
N VAL A 191 -20.83 17.32 -14.03
CA VAL A 191 -19.39 17.54 -14.10
C VAL A 191 -18.81 16.59 -15.13
N GLN A 192 -18.23 17.13 -16.18
CA GLN A 192 -17.44 16.37 -17.14
C GLN A 192 -15.98 16.39 -16.72
N ALA A 193 -15.33 15.22 -16.74
CA ALA A 193 -13.92 15.12 -16.42
C ALA A 193 -13.08 15.74 -17.54
N VAL A 194 -12.10 16.56 -17.16
CA VAL A 194 -11.12 17.08 -18.11
C VAL A 194 -9.99 16.08 -18.33
N ARG A 195 -9.29 16.21 -19.45
CA ARG A 195 -8.14 15.36 -19.78
C ARG A 195 -7.11 15.36 -18.65
N GLY A 196 -6.55 14.19 -18.37
CA GLY A 196 -5.68 13.93 -17.21
C GLY A 196 -6.40 13.19 -16.08
N PHE A 197 -7.73 13.22 -16.03
CA PHE A 197 -8.49 12.46 -15.03
C PHE A 197 -8.41 10.95 -15.28
N ASN A 198 -8.06 10.19 -14.23
CA ASN A 198 -8.21 8.74 -14.22
C ASN A 198 -8.33 8.22 -12.77
N VAL A 199 -8.67 6.93 -12.61
CA VAL A 199 -8.89 6.30 -11.31
C VAL A 199 -7.91 5.15 -11.10
N ILE A 200 -7.29 5.12 -9.91
CA ILE A 200 -6.59 3.96 -9.38
C ILE A 200 -7.44 3.36 -8.26
N ALA A 201 -7.86 2.11 -8.41
CA ALA A 201 -8.53 1.36 -7.36
C ALA A 201 -7.62 0.27 -6.79
N THR A 202 -7.80 -0.08 -5.53
CA THR A 202 -7.13 -1.25 -4.91
C THR A 202 -8.15 -2.24 -4.37
N ALA A 203 -7.83 -3.54 -4.45
CA ALA A 203 -8.68 -4.60 -3.91
C ALA A 203 -7.84 -5.80 -3.45
N ASN A 204 -8.40 -6.57 -2.51
CA ASN A 204 -7.82 -7.83 -2.06
C ASN A 204 -8.49 -9.02 -2.79
N ASP A 205 -7.68 -9.96 -3.28
CA ASP A 205 -8.15 -11.14 -4.05
C ASP A 205 -8.89 -12.19 -3.18
N ARG A 206 -8.76 -12.13 -1.84
CA ARG A 206 -9.13 -13.24 -0.96
C ARG A 206 -9.76 -12.84 0.38
N ASP A 207 -10.29 -11.63 0.50
CA ASP A 207 -10.97 -11.25 1.74
C ASP A 207 -12.32 -11.97 1.85
N ARG A 208 -12.59 -12.58 3.01
CA ARG A 208 -13.93 -13.09 3.34
C ARG A 208 -14.81 -11.91 3.72
N GLY A 209 -16.04 -11.87 3.19
CA GLY A 209 -17.03 -10.83 3.55
C GLY A 209 -16.85 -9.49 2.84
N VAL A 210 -16.22 -9.48 1.66
CA VAL A 210 -16.16 -8.30 0.78
C VAL A 210 -17.16 -8.42 -0.36
N ASN A 211 -17.56 -7.27 -0.91
CA ASN A 211 -18.46 -7.21 -2.05
C ASN A 211 -17.72 -7.59 -3.34
N GLU A 212 -18.31 -8.46 -4.14
CA GLU A 212 -17.80 -8.75 -5.48
C GLU A 212 -18.05 -7.57 -6.41
N LEU A 213 -17.06 -7.25 -7.26
CA LEU A 213 -17.24 -6.23 -8.29
C LEU A 213 -18.25 -6.71 -9.33
N SER A 214 -19.25 -5.87 -9.64
CA SER A 214 -20.18 -6.14 -10.74
C SER A 214 -19.41 -6.35 -12.05
N SER A 215 -19.91 -7.21 -12.94
CA SER A 215 -19.28 -7.45 -14.24
C SER A 215 -19.16 -6.17 -15.07
N ALA A 216 -20.13 -5.26 -14.90
CA ALA A 216 -20.17 -3.94 -15.52
C ALA A 216 -19.06 -3.00 -15.02
N LEU A 217 -18.70 -3.09 -13.74
CA LEU A 217 -17.60 -2.30 -13.17
C LEU A 217 -16.25 -2.94 -13.50
N ARG A 218 -16.12 -4.26 -13.37
CA ARG A 218 -14.88 -5.01 -13.63
C ARG A 218 -14.33 -4.75 -15.05
N ARG A 219 -15.19 -4.69 -16.07
CA ARG A 219 -14.79 -4.42 -17.47
C ARG A 219 -14.23 -3.00 -17.71
N ARG A 220 -14.39 -2.08 -16.75
CA ARG A 220 -13.94 -0.67 -16.86
C ARG A 220 -12.58 -0.44 -16.23
N PHE A 221 -12.08 -1.44 -15.51
CA PHE A 221 -10.73 -1.47 -15.00
C PHE A 221 -9.84 -2.36 -15.87
N ASN A 222 -8.61 -1.94 -16.11
CA ASN A 222 -7.53 -2.88 -16.39
C ASN A 222 -6.98 -3.37 -15.05
N THR A 223 -6.96 -4.69 -14.86
CA THR A 223 -6.51 -5.29 -13.59
C THR A 223 -5.02 -5.63 -13.67
N VAL A 224 -4.26 -5.13 -12.72
CA VAL A 224 -2.85 -5.46 -12.51
C VAL A 224 -2.71 -6.17 -11.17
N VAL A 225 -2.23 -7.41 -11.20
CA VAL A 225 -2.02 -8.21 -9.99
C VAL A 225 -0.62 -7.96 -9.45
N LEU A 226 -0.51 -7.42 -8.23
CA LEU A 226 0.75 -7.28 -7.50
C LEU A 226 1.06 -8.61 -6.79
N PRO A 227 2.14 -9.32 -7.20
CA PRO A 227 2.52 -10.58 -6.57
C PRO A 227 3.16 -10.34 -5.19
N LEU A 228 3.29 -11.43 -4.42
CA LEU A 228 4.21 -11.46 -3.29
C LEU A 228 5.66 -11.37 -3.79
N PRO A 229 6.61 -10.90 -2.96
CA PRO A 229 8.03 -10.91 -3.31
C PRO A 229 8.50 -12.32 -3.69
N ALA A 230 9.24 -12.43 -4.79
CA ALA A 230 9.61 -13.72 -5.38
C ALA A 230 10.61 -14.45 -4.49
N THR A 231 11.58 -13.72 -3.92
CA THR A 231 12.67 -14.29 -3.12
C THR A 231 12.61 -13.86 -1.67
N LEU A 232 13.32 -14.59 -0.80
CA LEU A 232 13.53 -14.18 0.58
C LEU A 232 14.27 -12.85 0.64
N GLU A 233 15.28 -12.69 -0.23
CA GLU A 233 16.13 -11.51 -0.32
C GLU A 233 15.33 -10.25 -0.68
N GLU A 234 14.41 -10.34 -1.64
CA GLU A 234 13.52 -9.24 -1.99
C GLU A 234 12.64 -8.84 -0.79
N GLU A 235 12.03 -9.79 -0.09
CA GLU A 235 11.17 -9.48 1.07
C GLU A 235 11.98 -8.91 2.25
N VAL A 236 13.19 -9.41 2.48
CA VAL A 236 14.14 -8.85 3.46
C VAL A 236 14.54 -7.43 3.10
N GLU A 237 14.80 -7.14 1.82
CA GLU A 237 15.12 -5.80 1.35
C GLU A 237 13.95 -4.82 1.56
N ILE A 238 12.72 -5.24 1.26
CA ILE A 238 11.50 -4.45 1.54
C ILE A 238 11.40 -4.13 3.03
N VAL A 239 11.49 -5.16 3.89
CA VAL A 239 11.35 -5.00 5.34
C VAL A 239 12.46 -4.10 5.89
N SER A 240 13.72 -4.34 5.50
CA SER A 240 14.87 -3.56 5.95
C SER A 240 14.74 -2.08 5.60
N ARG A 241 14.36 -1.75 4.36
CA ARG A 241 14.15 -0.35 3.96
C ARG A 241 13.03 0.30 4.76
N ARG A 242 11.91 -0.40 4.92
CA ARG A 242 10.74 0.19 5.59
C ARG A 242 10.96 0.37 7.07
N VAL A 243 11.62 -0.58 7.73
CA VAL A 243 12.02 -0.46 9.14
C VAL A 243 13.02 0.68 9.30
N GLY A 244 14.00 0.84 8.41
CA GLY A 244 14.93 1.98 8.46
C GLY A 244 14.23 3.33 8.30
N GLN A 245 13.23 3.43 7.41
CA GLN A 245 12.42 4.65 7.25
C GLN A 245 11.58 4.96 8.49
N LEU A 246 10.89 3.96 9.04
CA LEU A 246 10.05 4.12 10.23
C LEU A 246 10.91 4.39 11.48
N GLY A 247 12.07 3.74 11.58
CA GLY A 247 13.01 3.93 12.68
C GLY A 247 13.47 5.38 12.77
N ARG A 248 13.83 6.00 11.63
CA ARG A 248 14.20 7.43 11.60
C ARG A 248 13.05 8.35 12.03
N SER A 249 11.81 8.04 11.67
CA SER A 249 10.65 8.84 12.12
C SER A 249 10.33 8.68 13.61
N LEU A 250 10.87 7.64 14.25
CA LEU A 250 10.66 7.31 15.65
C LEU A 250 11.93 7.54 16.51
N ASP A 251 12.96 8.20 15.95
CA ASP A 251 14.26 8.40 16.59
C ASP A 251 14.91 7.10 17.11
N LEU A 252 14.65 5.97 16.43
CA LEU A 252 15.25 4.68 16.75
C LEU A 252 16.64 4.55 16.11
N PRO A 253 17.60 3.89 16.80
CA PRO A 253 18.96 3.72 16.29
C PRO A 253 18.99 2.88 15.00
N GLU A 254 19.99 3.11 14.16
CA GLU A 254 20.26 2.24 13.02
C GLU A 254 20.62 0.84 13.51
N LEU A 255 19.93 -0.17 12.99
CA LEU A 255 20.01 -1.58 13.40
C LEU A 255 21.42 -2.17 13.27
N PRO A 256 22.22 -2.27 14.34
CA PRO A 256 23.47 -3.02 14.29
C PRO A 256 23.10 -4.50 14.48
N GLY A 257 23.21 -5.31 13.43
CA GLY A 257 22.90 -6.75 13.49
C GLY A 257 21.43 -7.12 13.27
N GLY A 258 20.53 -6.17 13.00
CA GLY A 258 19.11 -6.44 12.78
C GLY A 258 18.78 -7.19 11.47
N ALA A 259 19.72 -7.28 10.53
CA ALA A 259 19.52 -7.98 9.25
C ALA A 259 19.23 -9.48 9.45
N GLU A 260 19.88 -10.12 10.44
CA GLU A 260 19.64 -11.52 10.80
C GLU A 260 18.21 -11.71 11.32
N GLU A 261 17.76 -10.82 12.20
CA GLU A 261 16.41 -10.88 12.79
C GLU A 261 15.31 -10.58 11.75
N ILE A 262 15.55 -9.63 10.85
CA ILE A 262 14.67 -9.39 9.69
C ILE A 262 14.57 -10.66 8.84
N ARG A 263 15.72 -11.25 8.48
CA ARG A 263 15.74 -12.49 7.70
C ARG A 263 15.01 -13.62 8.41
N ARG A 264 15.14 -13.72 9.74
CA ARG A 264 14.44 -14.70 10.57
C ARG A 264 12.92 -14.51 10.52
N VAL A 265 12.42 -13.31 10.80
CA VAL A 265 10.98 -12.98 10.74
C VAL A 265 10.42 -13.31 9.36
N VAL A 266 11.08 -12.85 8.30
CA VAL A 266 10.65 -13.10 6.92
C VAL A 266 10.67 -14.58 6.59
N THR A 267 11.69 -15.33 7.03
CA THR A 267 11.76 -16.78 6.82
C THR A 267 10.58 -17.49 7.46
N VAL A 268 10.28 -17.22 8.74
CA VAL A 268 9.13 -17.81 9.43
C VAL A 268 7.84 -17.52 8.67
N PHE A 269 7.64 -16.27 8.27
CA PHE A 269 6.41 -15.85 7.59
C PHE A 269 6.27 -16.52 6.22
N ARG A 270 7.34 -16.56 5.42
CA ARG A 270 7.34 -17.20 4.11
C ARG A 270 7.06 -18.69 4.21
N GLU A 271 7.68 -19.39 5.16
CA GLU A 271 7.51 -20.84 5.31
C GLU A 271 6.08 -21.21 5.73
N LEU A 272 5.55 -20.54 6.75
CA LEU A 272 4.18 -20.76 7.22
C LEU A 272 3.15 -20.37 6.15
N ARG A 273 3.34 -19.26 5.45
CA ARG A 273 2.48 -18.79 4.35
C ARG A 273 2.51 -19.75 3.16
N ALA A 274 3.67 -20.31 2.82
CA ALA A 274 3.83 -21.25 1.71
C ALA A 274 3.42 -22.70 2.07
N GLY A 275 3.35 -23.04 3.36
CA GLY A 275 3.12 -24.41 3.81
C GLY A 275 4.32 -25.33 3.57
N LEU A 276 5.51 -24.77 3.36
CA LEU A 276 6.73 -25.49 3.03
C LEU A 276 7.96 -24.73 3.55
N THR A 277 8.95 -25.45 4.09
CA THR A 277 10.23 -24.85 4.49
C THR A 277 11.00 -24.29 3.30
N ALA A 278 11.89 -23.34 3.54
CA ALA A 278 12.67 -22.64 2.52
C ALA A 278 13.61 -23.57 1.72
N ASP A 279 14.02 -24.69 2.33
CA ASP A 279 14.80 -25.75 1.69
C ASP A 279 13.94 -26.75 0.88
N GLY A 280 12.61 -26.59 0.91
CA GLY A 280 11.64 -27.42 0.21
C GLY A 280 11.42 -28.82 0.81
N ARG A 281 11.99 -29.12 1.98
CA ARG A 281 12.03 -30.50 2.51
C ARG A 281 10.86 -30.85 3.41
N THR A 282 10.36 -29.89 4.20
CA THR A 282 9.38 -30.14 5.26
C THR A 282 8.10 -29.37 4.97
N LYS A 283 6.98 -30.09 4.87
CA LYS A 283 5.65 -29.47 4.81
C LYS A 283 5.29 -28.92 6.18
N VAL A 284 4.79 -27.70 6.22
CA VAL A 284 4.33 -27.04 7.44
C VAL A 284 2.85 -26.67 7.30
N LYS A 285 2.13 -26.61 8.42
CA LYS A 285 0.76 -26.13 8.41
C LYS A 285 0.75 -24.61 8.24
N THR A 286 -0.25 -24.11 7.53
CA THR A 286 -0.46 -22.67 7.33
C THR A 286 -1.47 -22.16 8.35
N PRO A 287 -1.17 -21.09 9.10
CA PRO A 287 -2.11 -20.50 10.04
C PRO A 287 -3.23 -19.75 9.33
N SER A 288 -4.23 -19.32 10.09
CA SER A 288 -5.37 -18.56 9.57
C SER A 288 -4.99 -17.15 9.09
N GLY A 289 -3.92 -16.57 9.64
CA GLY A 289 -3.41 -15.24 9.30
C GLY A 289 -2.66 -15.20 7.96
N THR A 290 -2.61 -14.02 7.33
CA THR A 290 -2.02 -13.84 6.00
C THR A 290 -0.50 -13.83 5.97
N LEU A 291 0.15 -13.52 7.11
CA LEU A 291 1.61 -13.40 7.28
C LEU A 291 2.26 -12.56 6.18
N SER A 292 1.82 -11.30 6.09
CA SER A 292 2.21 -10.38 5.02
C SER A 292 3.54 -9.67 5.29
N THR A 293 4.14 -9.09 4.26
CA THR A 293 5.34 -8.22 4.38
C THR A 293 5.10 -7.06 5.36
N ALA A 294 3.88 -6.53 5.41
CA ALA A 294 3.51 -5.45 6.33
C ALA A 294 3.50 -5.91 7.79
N GLU A 295 3.04 -7.14 8.05
CA GLU A 295 3.14 -7.73 9.39
C GLU A 295 4.60 -7.96 9.79
N ALA A 296 5.47 -8.39 8.86
CA ALA A 296 6.91 -8.54 9.14
C ALA A 296 7.57 -7.19 9.50
N ILE A 297 7.23 -6.11 8.78
CA ILE A 297 7.67 -4.74 9.12
C ILE A 297 7.22 -4.37 10.53
N SER A 298 5.96 -4.64 10.87
CA SER A 298 5.41 -4.35 12.20
C SER A 298 6.16 -5.10 13.29
N VAL A 299 6.42 -6.40 13.10
CA VAL A 299 7.15 -7.24 14.07
C VAL A 299 8.55 -6.69 14.32
N VAL A 300 9.30 -6.41 13.25
CA VAL A 300 10.69 -5.92 13.39
C VAL A 300 10.72 -4.52 13.99
N THR A 301 9.82 -3.62 13.58
CA THR A 301 9.77 -2.25 14.11
C THR A 301 9.46 -2.25 15.60
N ASN A 302 8.50 -3.07 16.03
CA ASN A 302 8.17 -3.22 17.45
C ASN A 302 9.32 -3.85 18.22
N GLY A 303 9.97 -4.88 17.68
CA GLY A 303 11.16 -5.48 18.29
C GLY A 303 12.29 -4.48 18.47
N LEU A 304 12.52 -3.60 17.48
CA LEU A 304 13.53 -2.55 17.58
C LEU A 304 13.17 -1.53 18.67
N ALA A 305 11.91 -1.13 18.75
CA ALA A 305 11.44 -0.25 19.81
C ALA A 305 11.60 -0.89 21.20
N LEU A 306 11.27 -2.18 21.34
CA LEU A 306 11.47 -2.94 22.58
C LEU A 306 12.95 -2.98 22.98
N ALA A 307 13.84 -3.36 22.06
CA ALA A 307 15.28 -3.40 22.29
C ALA A 307 15.84 -2.02 22.67
N THR A 308 15.33 -0.96 22.06
CA THR A 308 15.80 0.42 22.30
C THR A 308 15.33 0.97 23.64
N HIS A 309 14.06 0.76 24.01
CA HIS A 309 13.47 1.37 25.20
C HIS A 309 13.60 0.50 26.46
N PHE A 310 13.62 -0.83 26.30
CA PHE A 310 13.61 -1.78 27.41
C PHE A 310 14.80 -2.75 27.39
N GLY A 311 15.67 -2.65 26.38
CA GLY A 311 16.89 -3.44 26.22
C GLY A 311 18.16 -2.59 26.20
N ASP A 312 19.16 -3.06 25.48
CA ASP A 312 20.47 -2.41 25.28
C ASP A 312 20.63 -1.80 23.87
N GLY A 313 19.52 -1.65 23.13
CA GLY A 313 19.49 -1.14 21.76
C GLY A 313 19.88 -2.14 20.68
N VAL A 314 20.18 -3.40 21.03
CA VAL A 314 20.52 -4.45 20.06
C VAL A 314 19.32 -5.39 19.86
N LEU A 315 18.79 -5.42 18.64
CA LEU A 315 17.68 -6.31 18.27
C LEU A 315 18.12 -7.78 18.33
N ARG A 316 17.41 -8.60 19.11
CA ARG A 316 17.67 -10.04 19.28
C ARG A 316 16.42 -10.88 19.05
N ALA A 317 16.63 -12.19 19.03
CA ALA A 317 15.59 -13.20 18.90
C ALA A 317 14.39 -13.01 19.84
N GLY A 318 14.65 -12.61 21.10
CA GLY A 318 13.62 -12.37 22.10
C GLY A 318 12.69 -11.22 21.73
N ASP A 319 13.25 -10.13 21.20
CA ASP A 319 12.51 -8.91 20.88
C ASP A 319 11.53 -9.10 19.71
N VAL A 320 11.82 -10.05 18.81
CA VAL A 320 10.95 -10.39 17.67
C VAL A 320 10.03 -11.59 17.96
N ALA A 321 10.32 -12.43 18.94
CA ALA A 321 9.57 -13.65 19.21
C ALA A 321 8.10 -13.35 19.55
N ASP A 322 7.84 -12.42 20.47
CA ASP A 322 6.48 -11.99 20.83
C ASP A 322 5.69 -11.50 19.61
N GLY A 323 6.33 -10.66 18.78
CA GLY A 323 5.72 -10.14 17.57
C GLY A 323 5.38 -11.24 16.56
N ILE A 324 6.28 -12.21 16.36
CA ILE A 324 6.04 -13.36 15.47
C ILE A 324 4.86 -14.18 15.99
N VAL A 325 4.84 -14.54 17.28
CA VAL A 325 3.75 -15.32 17.86
C VAL A 325 2.42 -14.60 17.72
N GLY A 326 2.36 -13.30 18.03
CA GLY A 326 1.13 -12.50 17.89
C GLY A 326 0.64 -12.37 16.44
N ALA A 327 1.55 -12.39 15.46
CA ALA A 327 1.19 -12.38 14.04
C ALA A 327 0.69 -13.75 13.55
N VAL A 328 1.33 -14.84 14.00
CA VAL A 328 1.00 -16.21 13.61
C VAL A 328 -0.26 -16.71 14.30
N VAL A 329 -0.41 -16.45 15.60
CA VAL A 329 -1.48 -16.99 16.45
C VAL A 329 -2.64 -15.99 16.54
N ARG A 330 -3.50 -15.97 15.52
CA ARG A 330 -4.74 -15.16 15.52
C ARG A 330 -5.91 -15.94 16.14
N ASP A 331 -6.01 -17.23 15.81
CA ASP A 331 -6.88 -18.19 16.49
C ASP A 331 -6.13 -18.84 17.65
N PRO A 332 -6.56 -18.65 18.91
CA PRO A 332 -5.83 -19.11 20.09
C PRO A 332 -5.71 -20.65 20.19
N VAL A 333 -6.54 -21.39 19.45
CA VAL A 333 -6.58 -22.86 19.45
C VAL A 333 -5.90 -23.41 18.21
N ALA A 334 -6.41 -23.08 17.02
CA ALA A 334 -5.96 -23.68 15.77
C ALA A 334 -4.53 -23.22 15.42
N ASP A 335 -4.29 -21.90 15.45
CA ASP A 335 -2.99 -21.35 15.05
C ASP A 335 -1.91 -21.62 16.09
N ARG A 336 -2.28 -21.75 17.37
CA ARG A 336 -1.34 -22.15 18.44
C ARG A 336 -0.77 -23.54 18.19
N GLN A 337 -1.59 -24.47 17.68
CA GLN A 337 -1.11 -25.79 17.30
C GLN A 337 -0.15 -25.72 16.10
N VAL A 338 -0.49 -24.92 15.08
CA VAL A 338 0.38 -24.70 13.91
C VAL A 338 1.74 -24.16 14.33
N TRP A 339 1.74 -23.13 15.19
CA TRP A 339 2.97 -22.53 15.71
C TRP A 339 3.83 -23.53 16.48
N ARG A 340 3.25 -24.28 17.42
CA ARG A 340 3.98 -25.28 18.22
C ARG A 340 4.61 -26.35 17.36
N GLU A 341 3.88 -26.87 16.36
CA GLU A 341 4.41 -27.87 15.44
C GLU A 341 5.56 -27.33 14.60
N TYR A 342 5.49 -26.07 14.15
CA TYR A 342 6.58 -25.41 13.43
C TYR A 342 7.81 -25.21 14.32
N VAL A 343 7.63 -24.75 15.56
CA VAL A 343 8.74 -24.51 16.49
C VAL A 343 9.46 -25.82 16.85
N GLU A 344 8.72 -26.88 17.18
CA GLU A 344 9.31 -28.16 17.56
C GLU A 344 9.83 -28.97 16.37
N GLY A 345 9.19 -28.89 15.21
CA GLY A 345 9.52 -29.70 14.03
C GLY A 345 10.48 -29.05 13.04
N VAL A 346 10.62 -27.73 13.05
CA VAL A 346 11.48 -26.99 12.11
C VAL A 346 12.51 -26.15 12.84
N VAL A 347 12.09 -25.28 13.77
CA VAL A 347 12.98 -24.31 14.41
C VAL A 347 14.01 -24.99 15.32
N ARG A 348 13.59 -26.02 16.06
CA ARG A 348 14.43 -26.74 17.04
C ARG A 348 15.76 -27.25 16.47
N ASP A 349 15.71 -27.83 15.27
CA ASP A 349 16.85 -28.49 14.65
C ASP A 349 17.54 -27.60 13.60
N ARG A 350 17.11 -26.34 13.44
CA ARG A 350 17.69 -25.40 12.49
C ARG A 350 18.98 -24.78 13.04
N ASP A 351 20.05 -24.91 12.27
CA ASP A 351 21.34 -24.33 12.60
C ASP A 351 21.25 -22.80 12.77
N GLY A 352 21.84 -22.29 13.85
CA GLY A 352 21.84 -20.85 14.17
C GLY A 352 20.54 -20.31 14.77
N TRP A 353 19.55 -21.15 15.10
CA TRP A 353 18.24 -20.70 15.62
C TRP A 353 17.96 -21.12 17.08
N LYS A 354 18.99 -21.56 17.82
CA LYS A 354 18.84 -22.06 19.22
C LYS A 354 18.40 -20.98 20.22
N ASP A 355 18.79 -19.74 19.98
CA ASP A 355 18.35 -18.55 20.70
C ASP A 355 16.85 -18.29 20.45
N PHE A 356 16.45 -18.29 19.18
CA PHE A 356 15.07 -18.10 18.78
C PHE A 356 14.15 -19.24 19.23
N TYR A 357 14.59 -20.50 19.16
CA TYR A 357 13.84 -21.63 19.70
C TYR A 357 13.51 -21.44 21.20
N ARG A 358 14.48 -20.97 21.99
CA ARG A 358 14.28 -20.70 23.42
C ARG A 358 13.27 -19.57 23.63
N ALA A 359 13.47 -18.43 22.96
CA ALA A 359 12.54 -17.30 23.04
C ALA A 359 11.11 -17.68 22.62
N ALA A 360 10.96 -18.36 21.48
CA ALA A 360 9.67 -18.82 20.98
C ALA A 360 8.93 -19.73 21.98
N ARG A 361 9.66 -20.57 22.72
CA ARG A 361 9.08 -21.43 23.76
C ARG A 361 8.70 -20.68 25.03
N GLU A 362 9.51 -19.71 25.45
CA GLU A 362 9.21 -18.88 26.62
C GLU A 362 7.94 -18.05 26.40
N VAL A 363 7.78 -17.46 25.23
CA VAL A 363 6.59 -16.69 24.83
C VAL A 363 5.33 -17.56 24.70
N SER A 364 5.50 -18.83 24.34
CA SER A 364 4.38 -19.76 24.09
C SER A 364 3.98 -20.58 25.32
N ALA A 365 4.72 -20.45 26.43
CA ALA A 365 4.43 -21.11 27.70
C ALA A 365 3.26 -20.42 28.42
#